data_AF-A0A950NJQ0-F1
#
_entry.id   AF-A0A950NJQ0-F1
#
_cell.length_a   1.000
_cell.length_b   1.000
_cell.length_c   1.000
_cell.angle_alpha   90.00
_cell.angle_beta   90.00
_cell.angle_gamma   90.00
#
_symmetry.space_group_name_H-M   'P 1'
#
loop_
_entity.id
_entity.type
_entity.pdbx_description
1 polymer ?
#
loop_
_entity_poly.entity_id
_entity_poly.type
_entity_poly.pdbx_seq_one_letter_code
_entity_poly.pdbx_strand_id
1 'polypeptide(L)'
;MSELIRELEEDMRALRVKTLWHRYGNTLIGISIAIVLGTAGGVAWKSYARSRHEADTGRLLAALAVKDGRAEALAAVTRDTAGQATAALAGLHLADDALKASAPAPALAAYESIKEDARQEAALRALAGILAAQAAPSGAAAPAPTGKDAPFAAHAREALAWRLYHDGKRQEAQAVFSALASDVAAPPSLRQRAGLMASYLTGGA
;
A
#
# COMPACT_ATOMS: atom_id res chain seq x y z
N MET A 1 -45.12 52.52 -33.39
CA MET A 1 -44.65 53.20 -32.16
C MET A 1 -43.99 52.20 -31.20
N SER A 2 -43.09 51.35 -31.72
CA SER A 2 -42.54 50.21 -30.97
C SER A 2 -41.05 49.99 -31.21
N GLU A 3 -40.46 50.59 -32.26
CA GLU A 3 -39.00 50.50 -32.48
C GLU A 3 -38.24 51.51 -31.61
N LEU A 4 -38.68 52.78 -31.55
CA LEU A 4 -37.98 53.82 -30.78
C LEU A 4 -37.93 53.57 -29.27
N ILE A 5 -38.98 52.95 -28.69
CA ILE A 5 -39.03 52.60 -27.26
C ILE A 5 -38.16 51.37 -26.98
N ARG A 6 -38.11 50.43 -27.93
CA ARG A 6 -37.29 49.22 -27.85
C ARG A 6 -35.81 49.56 -27.96
N GLU A 7 -35.45 50.44 -28.90
CA GLU A 7 -34.10 50.97 -29.08
C GLU A 7 -33.61 51.79 -27.86
N LEU A 8 -34.50 52.59 -27.25
CA LEU A 8 -34.19 53.29 -25.98
C LEU A 8 -33.99 52.33 -24.80
N GLU A 9 -34.79 51.27 -24.72
CA GLU A 9 -34.70 50.28 -23.64
C GLU A 9 -33.50 49.35 -23.83
N GLU A 10 -33.10 49.09 -25.08
CA GLU A 10 -31.86 48.41 -25.48
C GLU A 10 -30.62 49.19 -24.97
N ASP A 11 -30.56 50.50 -25.21
CA ASP A 11 -29.46 51.36 -24.76
C ASP A 11 -29.37 51.45 -23.23
N MET A 12 -30.51 51.53 -22.54
CA MET A 12 -30.57 51.57 -21.07
C MET A 12 -30.21 50.21 -20.41
N ARG A 13 -30.41 49.09 -21.10
CA ARG A 13 -29.89 47.77 -20.67
C ARG A 13 -28.40 47.68 -20.92
N ALA A 14 -27.93 48.13 -22.09
CA ALA A 14 -26.51 48.16 -22.42
C ALA A 14 -25.70 48.99 -21.42
N LEU A 15 -26.22 50.16 -21.00
CA LEU A 15 -25.56 51.01 -19.99
C LEU A 15 -25.49 50.37 -18.59
N ARG A 16 -26.52 49.62 -18.17
CA ARG A 16 -26.53 48.87 -16.89
C ARG A 16 -25.54 47.71 -16.90
N VAL A 17 -25.48 46.95 -17.99
CA VAL A 17 -24.50 45.88 -18.16
C VAL A 17 -23.08 46.47 -18.19
N LYS A 18 -22.89 47.59 -18.88
CA LYS A 18 -21.59 48.29 -18.98
C LYS A 18 -21.12 48.85 -17.65
N THR A 19 -22.00 49.38 -16.80
CA THR A 19 -21.64 49.86 -15.45
C THR A 19 -21.32 48.73 -14.48
N LEU A 20 -22.06 47.61 -14.52
CA LEU A 20 -21.68 46.42 -13.75
C LEU A 20 -20.33 45.84 -14.22
N TRP A 21 -20.09 45.80 -15.54
CA TRP A 21 -18.82 45.34 -16.10
C TRP A 21 -17.66 46.26 -15.72
N HIS A 22 -17.86 47.58 -15.71
CA HIS A 22 -16.82 48.51 -15.31
C HIS A 22 -16.44 48.37 -13.83
N ARG A 23 -17.39 48.01 -12.96
CA ARG A 23 -17.18 47.87 -11.51
C ARG A 23 -16.66 46.50 -11.10
N TYR A 24 -17.20 45.42 -11.67
CA TYR A 24 -16.90 44.04 -11.28
C TYR A 24 -16.09 43.27 -12.31
N GLY A 25 -15.97 43.73 -13.56
CA GLY A 25 -15.24 43.04 -14.62
C GLY A 25 -13.78 42.80 -14.26
N ASN A 26 -13.10 43.79 -13.68
CA ASN A 26 -11.70 43.62 -13.24
C ASN A 26 -11.56 42.59 -12.09
N THR A 27 -12.56 42.52 -11.20
CA THR A 27 -12.57 41.55 -10.09
C THR A 27 -12.86 40.14 -10.60
N LEU A 28 -13.81 39.98 -11.53
CA LEU A 28 -14.12 38.71 -12.20
C LEU A 28 -12.92 38.19 -12.98
N ILE A 29 -12.22 39.06 -13.72
CA ILE A 29 -10.98 38.71 -14.42
C ILE A 29 -9.90 38.29 -13.42
N GLY A 30 -9.70 39.03 -12.33
CA GLY A 30 -8.74 38.69 -11.28
C GLY A 30 -9.02 37.33 -10.63
N ILE A 31 -10.28 37.02 -10.30
CA ILE A 31 -10.69 35.72 -9.77
C ILE A 31 -10.43 34.61 -10.79
N SER A 32 -10.77 34.84 -12.06
CA SER A 32 -10.57 33.86 -13.13
C SER A 32 -9.08 33.53 -13.30
N ILE A 33 -8.21 34.56 -13.28
CA ILE A 33 -6.75 34.38 -13.34
C ILE A 33 -6.25 33.63 -12.10
N ALA A 34 -6.73 33.97 -10.90
CA ALA A 34 -6.33 33.30 -9.68
C ALA A 34 -6.69 31.80 -9.69
N ILE A 35 -7.87 31.43 -10.20
CA ILE A 35 -8.29 30.03 -10.36
C ILE A 35 -7.38 29.30 -11.34
N VAL A 36 -7.07 29.91 -12.49
CA VAL A 36 -6.17 29.32 -13.50
C VAL A 36 -4.77 29.12 -12.94
N LEU A 37 -4.21 30.12 -12.23
CA LEU A 37 -2.89 30.02 -11.61
C LEU A 37 -2.85 28.98 -10.49
N GLY A 38 -3.89 28.90 -9.65
CA GLY A 38 -4.01 27.88 -8.61
C GLY A 38 -4.08 26.47 -9.19
N THR A 39 -4.85 26.29 -10.26
CA THR A 39 -4.97 25.00 -10.96
C THR A 39 -3.65 24.63 -11.65
N ALA A 40 -3.02 25.58 -12.35
CA ALA A 40 -1.74 25.38 -13.02
C ALA A 40 -0.62 25.01 -12.02
N GLY A 41 -0.57 25.67 -10.86
CA GLY A 41 0.34 25.33 -9.77
C GLY A 41 0.11 23.93 -9.24
N GLY A 42 -1.17 23.55 -9.02
CA GLY A 42 -1.53 22.20 -8.57
C GLY A 42 -1.16 21.10 -9.58
N VAL A 43 -1.39 21.36 -10.88
CA VAL A 43 -1.01 20.43 -11.96
C VAL A 43 0.50 20.30 -12.08
N ALA A 44 1.26 21.40 -12.01
CA ALA A 44 2.72 21.38 -12.06
C ALA A 44 3.34 20.63 -10.86
N TRP A 45 2.78 20.80 -9.66
CA TRP A 45 3.21 20.05 -8.48
C TRP A 45 2.91 18.55 -8.64
N LYS A 46 1.70 18.22 -9.10
CA LYS A 46 1.29 16.83 -9.33
C LYS A 46 2.13 16.15 -10.41
N SER A 47 2.48 16.84 -11.49
CA SER A 47 3.36 16.28 -12.52
C SER A 47 4.77 16.04 -11.99
N TYR A 48 5.32 16.96 -11.21
CA TYR A 48 6.64 16.78 -10.58
C TYR A 48 6.67 15.57 -9.64
N ALA A 49 5.65 15.42 -8.79
CA ALA A 49 5.53 14.25 -7.90
C ALA A 49 5.40 12.94 -8.70
N ARG A 50 4.58 12.94 -9.76
CA ARG A 50 4.37 11.78 -10.63
C ARG A 50 5.65 11.32 -11.33
N SER A 51 6.45 12.25 -11.86
CA SER A 51 7.70 11.93 -12.54
C SER A 51 8.71 11.23 -11.61
N ARG A 52 8.71 11.54 -10.30
CA ARG A 52 9.54 10.83 -9.33
C ARG A 52 9.09 9.38 -9.13
N HIS A 53 7.80 9.16 -8.94
CA HIS A 53 7.26 7.79 -8.78
C HIS A 53 7.46 6.93 -10.02
N GLU A 54 7.34 7.52 -11.21
CA GLU A 54 7.61 6.83 -12.49
C GLU A 54 9.09 6.44 -12.61
N ALA A 55 10.01 7.32 -12.21
CA ALA A 55 11.44 7.01 -12.19
C ALA A 55 11.77 5.86 -11.22
N ASP A 56 11.23 5.88 -10.00
CA ASP A 56 11.49 4.84 -9.00
C ASP A 56 10.92 3.48 -9.45
N THR A 57 9.68 3.47 -9.95
CA THR A 57 9.06 2.26 -10.50
C THR A 57 9.84 1.74 -11.72
N GLY A 58 10.30 2.65 -12.58
CA GLY A 58 11.14 2.32 -13.73
C GLY A 58 12.43 1.61 -13.34
N ARG A 59 13.10 2.04 -12.25
CA ARG A 59 14.30 1.37 -11.74
C ARG A 59 14.00 -0.04 -11.25
N LEU A 60 12.91 -0.23 -10.51
CA LEU A 60 12.49 -1.57 -10.07
C LEU A 60 12.20 -2.48 -11.27
N LEU A 61 11.42 -2.00 -12.24
CA LEU A 61 11.11 -2.77 -13.45
C LEU A 61 12.37 -3.11 -14.25
N ALA A 62 13.31 -2.18 -14.36
CA ALA A 62 14.59 -2.43 -15.01
C ALA A 62 15.38 -3.51 -14.28
N ALA A 63 15.46 -3.46 -12.95
CA ALA A 63 16.10 -4.49 -12.13
C ALA A 63 15.40 -5.85 -12.28
N LEU A 64 14.07 -5.88 -12.34
CA LEU A 64 13.30 -7.10 -12.54
C LEU A 64 13.51 -7.72 -13.94
N ALA A 65 13.78 -6.91 -14.95
CA ALA A 65 14.02 -7.36 -16.33
C ALA A 65 15.42 -7.96 -16.55
N VAL A 66 16.35 -7.78 -15.60
CA VAL A 66 17.69 -8.37 -15.65
C VAL A 66 17.58 -9.89 -15.56
N LYS A 67 18.25 -10.60 -16.48
CA LYS A 67 18.30 -12.08 -16.49
C LYS A 67 19.44 -12.60 -15.61
N ASP A 68 20.66 -12.12 -15.84
CA ASP A 68 21.86 -12.49 -15.10
C ASP A 68 22.23 -11.37 -14.11
N GLY A 69 22.44 -11.70 -12.84
CA GLY A 69 22.73 -10.69 -11.80
C GLY A 69 21.49 -9.93 -11.30
N ARG A 70 20.28 -10.46 -11.54
CA ARG A 70 19.01 -9.86 -11.07
C ARG A 70 19.01 -9.55 -9.57
N ALA A 71 19.56 -10.44 -8.75
CA ALA A 71 19.65 -10.23 -7.31
C ALA A 71 20.51 -9.00 -6.96
N GLU A 72 21.60 -8.76 -7.68
CA GLU A 72 22.45 -7.58 -7.47
C GLU A 72 21.72 -6.30 -7.89
N ALA A 73 21.00 -6.34 -9.01
CA ALA A 73 20.20 -5.23 -9.50
C ALA A 73 19.09 -4.86 -8.51
N LEU A 74 18.37 -5.86 -7.97
CA LEU A 74 17.35 -5.63 -6.94
C LEU A 74 17.96 -5.13 -5.62
N ALA A 75 19.12 -5.65 -5.22
CA ALA A 75 19.83 -5.19 -4.03
C ALA A 75 20.37 -3.75 -4.16
N ALA A 76 20.58 -3.26 -5.39
CA ALA A 76 20.86 -1.84 -5.62
C ALA A 76 19.60 -0.98 -5.37
N VAL A 77 18.42 -1.46 -5.79
CA VAL A 77 17.14 -0.75 -5.58
C VAL A 77 16.76 -0.70 -4.10
N THR A 78 17.04 -1.75 -3.31
CA THR A 78 16.75 -1.73 -1.86
C THR A 78 17.56 -0.70 -1.08
N ARG A 79 18.75 -0.34 -1.57
CA ARG A 79 19.60 0.70 -0.95
C ARG A 79 19.22 2.12 -1.38
N ASP A 80 18.40 2.25 -2.41
CA ASP A 80 17.94 3.55 -2.88
C ASP A 80 16.95 4.14 -1.87
N THR A 81 17.21 5.37 -1.45
CA THR A 81 16.38 6.09 -0.46
C THR A 81 15.28 6.93 -1.12
N ALA A 82 15.28 7.04 -2.45
CA ALA A 82 14.34 7.86 -3.19
C ALA A 82 12.89 7.32 -3.16
N GLY A 83 12.71 6.00 -3.11
CA GLY A 83 11.41 5.34 -3.11
C GLY A 83 11.31 4.22 -2.08
N GLN A 84 10.90 4.55 -0.85
CA GLN A 84 10.84 3.58 0.27
C GLN A 84 9.95 2.36 -0.03
N ALA A 85 8.78 2.58 -0.62
CA ALA A 85 7.89 1.49 -1.03
C ALA A 85 8.52 0.63 -2.14
N THR A 86 9.21 1.25 -3.09
CA THR A 86 9.93 0.56 -4.17
C THR A 86 11.08 -0.28 -3.62
N ALA A 87 11.81 0.23 -2.64
CA ALA A 87 12.88 -0.48 -1.95
C ALA A 87 12.31 -1.70 -1.20
N ALA A 88 11.19 -1.56 -0.49
CA ALA A 88 10.52 -2.69 0.16
C ALA A 88 10.07 -3.76 -0.86
N LEU A 89 9.47 -3.35 -1.98
CA LEU A 89 9.09 -4.27 -3.06
C LEU A 89 10.29 -5.00 -3.67
N ALA A 90 11.41 -4.30 -3.89
CA ALA A 90 12.64 -4.94 -4.35
C ALA A 90 13.13 -5.99 -3.34
N GLY A 91 13.05 -5.70 -2.04
CA GLY A 91 13.38 -6.64 -0.97
C GLY A 91 12.47 -7.87 -0.95
N LEU A 92 11.16 -7.69 -1.18
CA LEU A 92 10.23 -8.81 -1.30
C LEU A 92 10.55 -9.70 -2.50
N HIS A 93 10.92 -9.11 -3.64
CA HIS A 93 11.35 -9.88 -4.82
C HIS A 93 12.66 -10.63 -4.58
N LEU A 94 13.63 -10.03 -3.88
CA LEU A 94 14.85 -10.73 -3.46
C LEU A 94 14.54 -11.93 -2.58
N ALA A 95 13.60 -11.78 -1.64
CA ALA A 95 13.20 -12.87 -0.77
C ALA A 95 12.52 -14.00 -1.55
N ASP A 96 11.64 -13.67 -2.50
CA ASP A 96 10.97 -14.65 -3.37
C ASP A 96 11.98 -15.41 -4.25
N ASP A 97 12.93 -14.69 -4.87
CA ASP A 97 13.98 -15.28 -5.69
C ASP A 97 14.89 -16.21 -4.84
N ALA A 98 15.20 -15.81 -3.60
CA ALA A 98 15.94 -16.64 -2.65
C ALA A 98 15.17 -17.90 -2.22
N LEU A 99 13.86 -17.79 -1.97
CA LEU A 99 13.01 -18.94 -1.65
C LEU A 99 12.91 -19.92 -2.82
N LYS A 100 12.79 -19.42 -4.06
CA LYS A 100 12.82 -20.26 -5.27
C LYS A 100 14.15 -20.99 -5.44
N ALA A 101 15.26 -20.35 -5.03
CA ALA A 101 16.58 -20.96 -4.98
C ALA A 101 16.79 -21.90 -3.77
N SER A 102 15.75 -22.19 -2.98
CA SER A 102 15.83 -22.99 -1.75
C SER A 102 16.83 -22.45 -0.72
N ALA A 103 17.01 -21.12 -0.69
CA ALA A 103 17.90 -20.41 0.22
C ALA A 103 17.07 -19.57 1.22
N PRO A 104 16.57 -20.15 2.33
CA PRO A 104 15.69 -19.45 3.27
C PRO A 104 16.40 -18.36 4.07
N ALA A 105 17.70 -18.50 4.37
CA ALA A 105 18.46 -17.52 5.13
C ALA A 105 18.50 -16.12 4.47
N PRO A 106 18.86 -15.97 3.18
CA PRO A 106 18.80 -14.66 2.52
C PRO A 106 17.38 -14.12 2.39
N ALA A 107 16.37 -14.98 2.24
CA ALA A 107 14.97 -14.55 2.24
C ALA A 107 14.54 -13.95 3.58
N LEU A 108 14.89 -14.61 4.69
CA LEU A 108 14.64 -14.12 6.04
C LEU A 108 15.32 -12.77 6.29
N ALA A 109 16.58 -12.61 5.87
CA ALA A 109 17.30 -11.35 6.03
C ALA A 109 16.60 -10.19 5.28
N ALA A 110 16.10 -10.44 4.08
CA ALA A 110 15.35 -9.45 3.32
C ALA A 110 14.03 -9.07 4.03
N TYR A 111 13.25 -10.06 4.51
CA TYR A 111 12.03 -9.77 5.26
C TYR A 111 12.27 -9.03 6.58
N GLU A 112 13.31 -9.39 7.33
CA GLU A 112 13.66 -8.70 8.57
C GLU A 112 14.07 -7.24 8.32
N SER A 113 14.83 -6.98 7.25
CA SER A 113 15.19 -5.60 6.88
C SER A 113 13.96 -4.71 6.63
N ILE A 114 12.90 -5.25 6.01
CA ILE A 114 11.64 -4.53 5.80
C ILE A 114 10.88 -4.36 7.11
N LYS A 115 10.83 -5.41 7.95
CA LYS A 115 10.14 -5.40 9.24
C LYS A 115 10.73 -4.36 10.20
N GLU A 116 12.05 -4.22 10.22
CA GLU A 116 12.79 -3.32 11.12
C GLU A 116 12.90 -1.88 10.60
N ASP A 117 12.71 -1.63 9.30
CA ASP A 117 12.76 -0.29 8.74
C ASP A 117 11.54 0.56 9.15
N ALA A 118 11.71 1.37 10.20
CA ALA A 118 10.68 2.24 10.75
C ALA A 118 10.12 3.29 9.77
N ARG A 119 10.79 3.52 8.63
CA ARG A 119 10.30 4.40 7.57
C ARG A 119 9.17 3.76 6.76
N GLN A 120 9.09 2.42 6.77
CA GLN A 120 8.06 1.66 6.08
C GLN A 120 6.71 1.74 6.80
N GLU A 121 5.65 1.70 5.99
CA GLU A 121 4.28 1.63 6.48
C GLU A 121 4.09 0.43 7.44
N ALA A 122 3.31 0.63 8.50
CA ALA A 122 3.04 -0.43 9.47
C ALA A 122 2.48 -1.71 8.84
N ALA A 123 1.70 -1.56 7.76
CA ALA A 123 1.16 -2.68 6.99
C ALA A 123 2.25 -3.49 6.28
N LEU A 124 3.22 -2.84 5.64
CA LEU A 124 4.36 -3.51 5.00
C LEU A 124 5.25 -4.22 6.01
N ARG A 125 5.54 -3.58 7.14
CA ARG A 125 6.32 -4.20 8.23
C ARG A 125 5.64 -5.43 8.79
N ALA A 126 4.33 -5.35 9.02
CA ALA A 126 3.53 -6.48 9.48
C ALA A 126 3.53 -7.63 8.46
N LEU A 127 3.32 -7.33 7.18
CA LEU A 127 3.38 -8.32 6.10
C LEU A 127 4.76 -9.00 6.04
N ALA A 128 5.85 -8.24 6.10
CA ALA A 128 7.20 -8.78 6.10
C ALA A 128 7.44 -9.72 7.27
N GLY A 129 6.94 -9.38 8.47
CA GLY A 129 6.97 -10.29 9.62
C GLY A 129 6.22 -11.61 9.41
N ILE A 130 5.05 -11.57 8.75
CA ILE A 130 4.28 -12.78 8.40
C ILE A 130 5.04 -13.63 7.37
N LEU A 131 5.67 -13.00 6.39
CA LEU A 131 6.45 -13.72 5.37
C LEU A 131 7.73 -14.32 5.96
N ALA A 132 8.42 -13.61 6.85
CA ALA A 132 9.56 -14.14 7.60
C ALA A 132 9.17 -15.38 8.42
N ALA A 133 8.01 -15.34 9.10
CA ALA A 133 7.49 -16.47 9.87
C ALA A 133 7.27 -17.73 9.04
N GLN A 134 6.76 -17.56 7.82
CA GLN A 134 6.49 -18.66 6.90
C GLN A 134 7.76 -19.19 6.23
N ALA A 135 8.73 -18.31 5.95
CA ALA A 135 10.01 -18.68 5.36
C ALA A 135 10.97 -19.35 6.35
N ALA A 136 10.78 -19.16 7.66
CA ALA A 136 11.69 -19.68 8.67
C ALA A 136 11.64 -21.22 8.73
N PRO A 137 12.81 -21.90 8.85
CA PRO A 137 12.86 -23.36 8.90
C PRO A 137 12.05 -23.93 10.08
N SER A 138 11.51 -25.14 9.91
CA SER A 138 10.78 -25.87 10.96
C SER A 138 11.61 -25.95 12.24
N GLY A 139 10.97 -25.75 13.39
CA GLY A 139 11.64 -25.72 14.70
C GLY A 139 12.32 -24.41 15.09
N ALA A 140 12.44 -23.42 14.19
CA ALA A 140 12.80 -22.06 14.62
C ALA A 140 11.66 -21.43 15.43
N ALA A 141 12.00 -20.49 16.33
CA ALA A 141 10.97 -19.81 17.14
C ALA A 141 9.94 -19.16 16.22
N ALA A 142 8.67 -19.49 16.42
CA ALA A 142 7.60 -18.85 15.68
C ALA A 142 7.59 -17.35 16.03
N PRO A 143 7.60 -16.44 15.03
CA PRO A 143 7.53 -15.02 15.32
C PRO A 143 6.26 -14.70 16.10
N ALA A 144 6.38 -13.80 17.08
CA ALA A 144 5.22 -13.33 17.80
C ALA A 144 4.24 -12.70 16.79
N PRO A 145 2.94 -13.04 16.85
CA PRO A 145 1.95 -12.39 16.01
C PRO A 145 2.01 -10.89 16.31
N THR A 146 1.89 -10.09 15.26
CA THR A 146 1.77 -8.65 15.41
C THR A 146 0.64 -8.35 16.40
N GLY A 147 0.79 -7.28 17.20
CA GLY A 147 -0.17 -6.95 18.27
C GLY A 147 -1.62 -6.96 17.77
N LYS A 148 -2.61 -7.14 18.67
CA LYS A 148 -4.01 -7.36 18.26
C LYS A 148 -4.55 -6.30 17.28
N ASP A 149 -4.05 -5.06 17.39
CA ASP A 149 -4.45 -3.91 16.56
C ASP A 149 -3.58 -3.70 15.32
N ALA A 150 -2.57 -4.54 15.10
CA ALA A 150 -1.66 -4.40 13.99
C ALA A 150 -2.34 -4.79 12.66
N PRO A 151 -1.94 -4.15 11.54
CA PRO A 151 -2.35 -4.60 10.21
C PRO A 151 -2.09 -6.09 10.04
N PHE A 152 -3.03 -6.80 9.44
CA PHE A 152 -2.94 -8.23 9.16
C PHE A 152 -2.80 -9.16 10.38
N ALA A 153 -3.10 -8.70 11.61
CA ALA A 153 -2.96 -9.51 12.82
C ALA A 153 -3.66 -10.88 12.73
N ALA A 154 -4.86 -10.94 12.13
CA ALA A 154 -5.57 -12.20 11.92
C ALA A 154 -4.81 -13.18 11.00
N HIS A 155 -4.15 -12.67 9.96
CA HIS A 155 -3.35 -13.48 9.03
C HIS A 155 -2.04 -13.92 9.70
N ALA A 156 -1.45 -13.07 10.53
CA ALA A 156 -0.27 -13.43 11.32
C ALA A 156 -0.56 -14.57 12.30
N ARG A 157 -1.71 -14.52 12.99
CA ARG A 157 -2.14 -15.61 13.88
C ARG A 157 -2.43 -16.90 13.12
N GLU A 158 -2.99 -16.81 11.92
CA GLU A 158 -3.20 -17.98 11.07
C GLU A 158 -1.87 -18.62 10.63
N ALA A 159 -0.91 -17.82 10.18
CA ALA A 159 0.43 -18.29 9.82
C ALA A 159 1.15 -18.95 11.00
N LEU A 160 1.01 -18.38 12.21
CA LEU A 160 1.49 -18.97 13.45
C LEU A 160 0.84 -20.33 13.71
N ALA A 161 -0.47 -20.45 13.55
CA ALA A 161 -1.20 -21.70 13.79
C ALA A 161 -0.73 -22.82 12.83
N TRP A 162 -0.49 -22.49 11.55
CA TRP A 162 0.09 -23.44 10.59
C TRP A 162 1.50 -23.86 10.96
N ARG A 163 2.33 -22.92 11.44
CA ARG A 163 3.68 -23.23 11.89
C ARG A 163 3.68 -24.17 13.10
N LEU A 164 2.84 -23.89 14.11
CA LEU A 164 2.66 -24.78 15.26
C LEU A 164 2.20 -26.17 14.84
N TYR A 165 1.31 -26.26 13.85
CA TYR A 165 0.87 -27.54 13.30
C TYR A 165 2.02 -28.31 12.64
N HIS A 166 2.83 -27.65 11.81
CA HIS A 166 3.99 -28.26 11.16
C HIS A 166 5.12 -28.63 12.14
N ASP A 167 5.27 -27.89 13.23
CA ASP A 167 6.20 -28.20 14.33
C ASP A 167 5.68 -29.33 15.27
N GLY A 168 4.53 -29.94 14.94
CA GLY A 168 3.93 -31.04 15.71
C GLY A 168 3.18 -30.61 16.97
N LYS A 169 3.11 -29.31 17.25
CA LYS A 169 2.43 -28.72 18.42
C LYS A 169 0.92 -28.60 18.19
N ARG A 170 0.26 -29.74 17.97
CA ARG A 170 -1.16 -29.82 17.58
C ARG A 170 -2.12 -29.12 18.54
N GLN A 171 -1.90 -29.24 19.85
CA GLN A 171 -2.75 -28.59 20.86
C GLN A 171 -2.62 -27.06 20.81
N GLU A 172 -1.39 -26.55 20.71
CA GLU A 172 -1.15 -25.10 20.57
C GLU A 172 -1.76 -24.58 19.26
N ALA A 173 -1.58 -25.29 18.15
CA ALA A 173 -2.18 -24.94 16.86
C ALA A 173 -3.71 -24.89 16.94
N GLN A 174 -4.33 -25.90 17.56
CA GLN A 174 -5.78 -25.99 17.73
C GLN A 174 -6.33 -24.82 18.56
N ALA A 175 -5.63 -24.43 19.63
CA ALA A 175 -6.00 -23.27 20.44
C ALA A 175 -5.98 -21.97 19.62
N VAL A 176 -4.93 -21.75 18.81
CA VAL A 176 -4.82 -20.55 17.96
C VAL A 176 -5.89 -20.54 16.86
N PHE A 177 -6.13 -21.67 16.19
CA PHE A 177 -7.20 -21.76 15.17
C PHE A 177 -8.60 -21.53 15.77
N SER A 178 -8.87 -22.04 16.98
CA SER A 178 -10.15 -21.85 17.66
C SER A 178 -10.37 -20.39 18.09
N ALA A 179 -9.33 -19.74 18.62
CA ALA A 179 -9.37 -18.32 18.95
C ALA A 179 -9.58 -17.45 17.70
N LEU A 180 -8.98 -17.84 16.58
CA LEU A 180 -9.14 -17.14 15.31
C LEU A 180 -10.54 -17.34 14.70
N ALA A 181 -11.13 -18.53 14.83
CA ALA A 181 -12.48 -18.82 14.37
C ALA A 181 -13.56 -18.02 15.12
N SER A 182 -13.28 -17.66 16.38
CA SER A 182 -14.17 -16.85 17.23
C SER A 182 -13.90 -15.34 17.19
N ASP A 183 -12.87 -14.90 16.46
CA ASP A 183 -12.50 -13.49 16.38
C ASP A 183 -13.43 -12.70 15.45
N VAL A 184 -14.33 -11.91 16.04
CA VAL A 184 -15.31 -11.09 15.31
C VAL A 184 -14.62 -10.04 14.42
N ALA A 185 -13.42 -9.59 14.77
CA ALA A 185 -12.65 -8.63 13.98
C ALA A 185 -11.93 -9.27 12.79
N ALA A 186 -11.82 -10.60 12.73
CA ALA A 186 -11.19 -11.31 11.62
C ALA A 186 -12.10 -11.39 10.38
N PRO A 187 -11.54 -11.42 9.15
CA PRO A 187 -12.32 -11.63 7.94
C PRO A 187 -13.14 -12.94 7.97
N PRO A 188 -14.37 -12.96 7.44
CA PRO A 188 -15.24 -14.15 7.50
C PRO A 188 -14.63 -15.42 6.90
N SER A 189 -13.94 -15.30 5.75
CA SER A 189 -13.29 -16.43 5.09
C SER A 189 -12.16 -17.05 5.93
N LEU A 190 -11.42 -16.20 6.65
CA LEU A 190 -10.31 -16.60 7.50
C LEU A 190 -10.84 -17.29 8.77
N ARG A 191 -11.92 -16.77 9.38
CA ARG A 191 -12.63 -17.47 10.46
C ARG A 191 -13.13 -18.84 10.06
N GLN A 192 -13.76 -18.94 8.89
CA GLN A 192 -14.30 -20.20 8.39
C GLN A 192 -13.20 -21.25 8.21
N ARG A 193 -12.09 -20.88 7.56
CA ARG A 193 -10.95 -21.77 7.36
C ARG A 193 -10.29 -22.17 8.68
N ALA A 194 -10.12 -21.23 9.60
CA ALA A 194 -9.59 -21.53 10.94
C ALA A 194 -10.50 -22.48 11.71
N GLY A 195 -11.82 -22.32 11.62
CA GLY A 195 -12.80 -23.22 12.25
C GLY A 195 -12.73 -24.65 11.71
N LEU A 196 -12.58 -24.81 10.39
CA LEU A 196 -12.37 -26.13 9.78
C LEU A 196 -11.11 -26.80 10.33
N MET A 197 -9.99 -26.08 10.38
CA MET A 197 -8.73 -26.63 10.88
C MET A 197 -8.80 -26.93 12.39
N ALA A 198 -9.42 -26.06 13.18
CA ALA A 198 -9.68 -26.34 14.59
C ALA A 198 -10.48 -27.63 14.78
N SER A 199 -11.58 -27.80 14.05
CA SER A 199 -12.42 -29.01 14.14
C SER A 199 -11.66 -30.29 13.74
N TYR A 200 -10.86 -30.21 12.67
CA TYR A 200 -10.00 -31.31 12.21
C TYR A 200 -8.99 -31.72 13.29
N LEU A 201 -8.36 -30.75 13.96
CA LEU A 201 -7.40 -31.01 15.03
C LEU A 201 -8.05 -31.52 16.32
N THR A 202 -9.33 -31.20 16.54
CA THR A 202 -10.07 -31.61 17.74
C THR A 202 -10.65 -33.02 17.62
N GLY A 203 -11.16 -33.37 16.42
CA GLY A 203 -11.76 -34.68 16.15
C GLY A 203 -10.80 -35.73 15.60
N GLY A 204 -9.49 -35.52 15.71
CA GLY A 204 -8.49 -36.18 14.86
C GLY A 204 -8.47 -37.72 14.87
N ALA A 205 -8.19 -38.26 13.67
CA ALA A 205 -7.65 -39.59 13.29
C ALA A 205 -8.31 -40.85 13.89
#